data_AF-A0A8H5ERU9-F1
#
_entry.id   AF-A0A8H5ERU9-F1
#
_cell.length_a   1.000
_cell.length_b   1.000
_cell.length_c   1.000
_cell.angle_alpha   90.00
_cell.angle_beta   90.00
_cell.angle_gamma   90.00
#
_symmetry.space_group_name_H-M   'P 1'
#
loop_
_entity.id
_entity.type
_entity.pdbx_description
1 polymer ?
#
loop_
_entity_poly.entity_id
_entity_poly.type
_entity_poly.pdbx_seq_one_letter_code
_entity_poly.pdbx_strand_id
1 'polypeptide(L)'
;MFTDLPHRLMDDDVYNGMFIPKGSLVFGNIWAMMRDENVYENPEPFIPERFLELVSPEEEKSRDPKNFVRLCSDDPPVDSSI
;
A
#
# COMPACT_ATOMS: atom_id res chain seq x y z
N MET A 1 5.59 10.40 -13.14
CA MET A 1 4.68 10.74 -12.03
C MET A 1 4.96 9.71 -10.95
N PHE A 2 5.88 10.02 -10.03
CA PHE A 2 6.34 9.09 -9.00
C PHE A 2 5.37 9.17 -7.82
N THR A 3 4.51 8.17 -7.67
CA THR A 3 3.39 8.16 -6.70
C THR A 3 3.81 7.68 -5.31
N ASP A 4 5.09 7.85 -4.93
CA ASP A 4 5.62 7.38 -3.66
C ASP A 4 6.31 8.51 -2.88
N LEU A 5 6.10 8.53 -1.56
CA LEU A 5 6.71 9.50 -0.65
C LEU A 5 7.86 8.78 0.08
N PRO A 6 9.13 9.02 -0.30
CA PRO A 6 10.23 8.32 0.32
C PRO A 6 10.31 8.58 1.82
N HIS A 7 10.63 7.54 2.56
CA HIS A 7 10.89 7.62 3.99
C HIS A 7 12.40 7.52 4.26
N ARG A 8 12.88 8.26 5.25
CA ARG A 8 14.27 8.18 5.70
C ARG A 8 14.34 7.28 6.92
N LEU A 9 15.28 6.33 6.91
CA LEU A 9 15.57 5.53 8.10
C LEU A 9 16.15 6.41 9.21
N MET A 10 15.52 6.33 10.38
CA MET A 10 15.98 7.04 11.57
C MET A 10 17.09 6.30 12.31
N ASP A 11 17.18 4.98 12.16
CA ASP A 11 18.22 4.11 12.75
C ASP A 11 18.56 2.99 11.76
N ASP A 12 19.64 2.24 12.05
CA ASP A 12 20.05 1.09 11.25
C ASP A 12 19.03 -0.05 11.38
N ASP A 13 18.74 -0.75 10.28
CA ASP A 13 17.76 -1.85 10.27
C ASP A 13 18.24 -3.04 9.42
N VAL A 14 17.66 -4.21 9.64
CA VAL A 14 17.91 -5.42 8.84
C VAL A 14 16.60 -5.91 8.26
N TYR A 15 16.44 -5.76 6.94
CA TYR A 15 15.26 -6.20 6.20
C TYR A 15 15.59 -7.39 5.31
N ASN A 16 14.89 -8.51 5.46
CA ASN A 16 15.13 -9.76 4.70
C ASN A 16 16.61 -10.21 4.67
N GLY A 17 17.32 -10.03 5.79
CA GLY A 17 18.74 -10.35 5.91
C GLY A 17 19.70 -9.33 5.28
N MET A 18 19.19 -8.24 4.71
CA MET A 18 19.98 -7.13 4.18
C MET A 18 20.10 -6.01 5.22
N PHE A 19 21.32 -5.57 5.48
CA PHE A 19 21.58 -4.43 6.37
C PHE A 19 21.34 -3.12 5.63
N ILE A 20 20.47 -2.27 6.20
CA ILE A 20 20.12 -0.96 5.68
C ILE A 20 20.61 0.09 6.68
N PRO A 21 21.56 0.96 6.30
CA PRO A 21 22.09 1.96 7.22
C PRO A 21 21.13 3.11 7.46
N LYS A 22 21.24 3.73 8.64
CA LYS A 22 20.59 4.96 9.06
C LYS A 22 20.80 6.06 8.02
N GLY A 23 19.74 6.82 7.76
CA GLY A 23 19.73 7.88 6.76
C GLY A 23 19.44 7.40 5.33
N SER A 24 19.30 6.10 5.09
CA SER A 24 18.87 5.57 3.79
C SER A 24 17.46 6.04 3.44
N LEU A 25 17.23 6.30 2.14
CA LEU A 25 15.90 6.57 1.60
C LEU A 25 15.27 5.26 1.16
N VAL A 26 14.10 4.96 1.72
CA VAL A 26 13.30 3.79 1.39
C VAL A 26 12.08 4.25 0.59
N PHE A 27 11.88 3.57 -0.54
CA PHE A 27 10.75 3.75 -1.42
C PHE A 27 9.85 2.53 -1.28
N GLY A 28 8.58 2.76 -0.97
CA GLY A 28 7.56 1.72 -0.99
C GLY A 28 7.18 1.45 -2.43
N ASN A 29 7.42 0.22 -2.92
CA ASN A 29 6.97 -0.15 -4.27
C ASN A 29 5.47 -0.44 -4.29
N ILE A 30 4.66 0.61 -4.05
CA ILE A 30 3.20 0.54 -3.96
C ILE A 30 2.62 -0.10 -5.24
N TRP A 31 3.20 0.21 -6.39
CA TRP A 31 2.77 -0.36 -7.67
C TRP A 31 2.87 -1.89 -7.70
N ALA A 32 3.99 -2.45 -7.21
CA ALA A 32 4.17 -3.90 -7.13
C ALA A 32 3.32 -4.51 -6.03
N MET A 33 3.17 -3.84 -4.88
CA MET A 33 2.32 -4.32 -3.78
C MET A 33 0.85 -4.43 -4.19
N MET A 34 0.36 -3.47 -4.99
CA MET A 34 -1.00 -3.50 -5.54
C MET A 34 -1.20 -4.55 -6.64
N ARG A 35 -0.11 -5.19 -7.11
CA ARG A 35 -0.12 -6.21 -8.16
C ARG A 35 0.39 -7.56 -7.69
N ASP A 36 0.51 -7.75 -6.38
CA ASP A 36 0.90 -9.03 -5.82
C ASP A 36 -0.25 -10.04 -5.99
N GLU A 37 -0.01 -11.10 -6.75
CA GLU A 37 -0.98 -12.17 -7.01
C GLU A 37 -1.38 -12.91 -5.72
N ASN A 38 -0.53 -12.86 -4.67
CA ASN A 38 -0.86 -13.45 -3.37
C ASN A 38 -1.93 -12.66 -2.61
N VAL A 39 -2.10 -11.37 -2.93
CA VAL A 39 -3.05 -10.47 -2.27
C VAL A 39 -4.27 -10.21 -3.16
N TYR A 40 -4.04 -10.06 -4.47
CA TYR A 40 -5.07 -9.82 -5.48
C TYR A 40 -5.02 -10.90 -6.55
N GLU A 41 -5.98 -11.83 -6.53
CA GLU A 41 -6.13 -12.81 -7.60
C GLU A 41 -6.45 -12.08 -8.92
N ASN A 42 -5.63 -12.31 -9.96
CA ASN A 42 -5.69 -11.60 -11.25
C ASN A 42 -5.60 -10.06 -11.11
N PRO A 43 -4.41 -9.50 -10.80
CA PRO A 43 -4.25 -8.07 -10.50
C PRO A 43 -4.29 -7.12 -11.72
N GLU A 44 -4.13 -7.66 -12.93
CA GLU A 44 -4.14 -6.87 -14.18
C GLU A 44 -5.53 -6.33 -14.57
N PRO A 45 -6.61 -7.15 -14.61
CA PRO A 45 -7.93 -6.65 -14.93
C PRO A 45 -8.51 -5.76 -13.81
N PHE A 46 -9.19 -4.68 -14.22
CA PHE A 46 -9.95 -3.85 -13.31
C PHE A 46 -11.25 -4.56 -12.91
N ILE A 47 -11.29 -5.16 -11.72
CA ILE A 47 -12.45 -5.88 -11.16
C ILE A 47 -12.89 -5.21 -9.84
N PRO A 48 -13.79 -4.20 -9.86
CA PRO A 48 -14.23 -3.49 -8.65
C PRO A 48 -14.83 -4.39 -7.56
N GLU A 49 -15.49 -5.47 -7.99
CA GLU A 49 -16.23 -6.39 -7.12
C GLU A 49 -15.33 -7.07 -6.09
N ARG A 50 -14.02 -7.15 -6.34
CA ARG A 50 -13.02 -7.73 -5.43
C ARG A 50 -12.95 -7.06 -4.06
N PHE A 51 -13.42 -5.81 -3.96
CA PHE A 51 -13.46 -5.06 -2.70
C PHE A 51 -14.80 -5.15 -1.98
N LEU A 52 -15.79 -5.84 -2.56
CA LEU A 52 -17.11 -6.04 -1.95
C LEU A 52 -17.21 -7.36 -1.18
N GLU A 53 -16.19 -8.22 -1.30
CA GLU A 53 -16.14 -9.51 -0.59
C GLU A 53 -15.95 -9.29 0.92
N LEU A 54 -16.84 -9.91 1.71
CA LEU A 54 -16.70 -9.96 3.16
C LEU A 54 -15.56 -10.90 3.54
N VAL A 55 -14.37 -10.34 3.70
CA VAL A 55 -13.19 -11.02 4.23
C VAL A 55 -13.05 -10.80 5.74
N SER A 56 -12.12 -11.51 6.37
CA SER A 56 -11.82 -11.23 7.77
C SER A 56 -11.36 -9.78 7.94
N PRO A 57 -11.59 -9.13 9.11
CA PRO A 57 -11.18 -7.73 9.32
C PRO A 57 -9.67 -7.48 9.11
N GLU A 58 -8.85 -8.52 9.29
CA GLU A 58 -7.40 -8.47 9.08
C GLU A 58 -7.05 -8.44 7.58
N GLU A 59 -7.74 -9.26 6.78
CA GLU A 59 -7.57 -9.30 5.33
C GLU A 59 -8.12 -8.04 4.66
N GLU A 60 -9.22 -7.48 5.15
CA GLU A 60 -9.79 -6.21 4.67
C GLU A 60 -8.77 -5.09 4.82
N LYS A 61 -8.12 -5.01 5.98
CA LYS A 61 -7.04 -4.05 6.23
C LYS A 61 -5.84 -4.27 5.31
N SER A 62 -5.45 -5.52 5.05
CA SER A 62 -4.34 -5.78 4.14
C SER A 62 -4.67 -5.44 2.68
N ARG A 63 -5.95 -5.51 2.28
CA ARG A 63 -6.43 -5.24 0.91
C ARG A 63 -6.75 -3.76 0.66
N ASP A 64 -6.91 -2.93 1.69
CA ASP A 64 -7.22 -1.50 1.49
C ASP A 64 -5.96 -0.72 1.02
N PRO A 65 -5.95 -0.16 -0.21
CA PRO A 65 -4.83 0.64 -0.70
C PRO A 65 -4.52 1.87 0.16
N LYS A 66 -5.48 2.38 0.94
CA LYS A 66 -5.28 3.51 1.86
C LYS A 66 -4.29 3.20 2.98
N ASN A 67 -4.04 1.93 3.27
CA ASN A 67 -3.05 1.57 4.29
C ASN A 67 -1.60 1.70 3.78
N PHE A 68 -1.39 1.67 2.47
CA PHE A 68 -0.06 1.84 1.87
C PHE A 68 0.21 3.28 1.45
N VAL A 69 -0.84 4.03 1.14
CA VAL A 69 -0.75 5.45 0.76
C VAL A 69 -1.11 6.30 1.98
N ARG A 70 -0.10 6.95 2.58
CA ARG A 70 -0.37 7.98 3.59
C ARG A 70 -1.00 9.18 2.91
N LEU A 71 -2.34 9.20 2.86
CA LEU A 71 -3.10 10.34 2.41
C LEU A 71 -2.87 11.50 3.39
N CYS A 72 -2.69 12.71 2.85
CA CYS A 72 -2.76 13.91 3.67
C CYS A 72 -4.13 13.89 4.35
N SER A 73 -4.20 14.04 5.66
CA SER A 73 -5.40 13.79 6.48
C SER A 73 -6.64 14.66 6.16
N ASP A 74 -6.62 15.41 5.06
CA ASP A 74 -7.57 16.46 4.70
C ASP A 74 -8.30 16.16 3.38
N ASP A 75 -8.43 14.89 2.98
CA ASP A 75 -9.31 14.57 1.86
C ASP A 75 -10.76 14.91 2.27
N PRO A 76 -11.45 15.83 1.55
CA PRO A 76 -12.84 16.13 1.84
C PRO A 76 -13.67 14.85 1.69
N PRO A 77 -14.77 14.70 2.47
CA PRO A 77 -15.61 13.52 2.37
C PRO A 77 -16.06 13.34 0.92
N VAL A 78 -15.63 12.23 0.31
CA VAL A 78 -16.13 11.78 -0.98
C VAL A 78 -17.63 11.58 -0.83
N ASP A 79 -18.42 12.35 -1.58
CA ASP A 79 -19.84 12.07 -1.69
C ASP A 79 -19.98 10.72 -2.40
N SER A 80 -20.74 9.82 -1.78
CA SER A 80 -20.97 8.47 -2.29
C SER A 80 -22.10 8.46 -3.33
N SER A 81 -22.21 9.49 -4.15
CA SER A 81 -23.26 9.65 -5.16
C SER A 81 -22.68 10.04 -6.52
N ILE A 82 -21.98 9.09 -7.14
CA ILE A 82 -21.99 8.76 -8.59
C ILE A 82 -21.53 7.31 -8.74
#